data_AF-A0A4R6SSD8-F1
#
_entry.id   AF-A0A4R6SSD8-F1
#
_cell.length_a   1.000
_cell.length_b   1.000
_cell.length_c   1.000
_cell.angle_alpha   90.00
_cell.angle_beta   90.00
_cell.angle_gamma   90.00
#
_symmetry.space_group_name_H-M   'P 1'
#
loop_
_entity.id
_entity.type
_entity.pdbx_description
1 polymer ?
#
loop_
_entity_poly.entity_id
_entity_poly.type
_entity_poly.pdbx_seq_one_letter_code
_entity_poly.pdbx_strand_id
1 'polypeptide(L)'
;MNNRLKIGLILLLVSWLFMGVKVDDEFGDRSVFLKYRPSFQVWFKSPLGMQDLPKDYPPELKAEEETYDEFVNGKHWSDHYMLDAGICGILILGTSFFMITGIKRQFKYK
;
A
#
# COMPACT_ATOMS: atom_id res chain seq x y z
N MET A 1 15.28 -0.61 23.30
CA MET A 1 15.00 -1.12 21.94
C MET A 1 16.23 -0.88 21.06
N ASN A 2 16.78 -1.94 20.45
CA ASN A 2 17.99 -1.79 19.62
C ASN A 2 17.72 -1.04 18.30
N ASN A 3 18.78 -0.47 17.70
CA ASN A 3 18.67 0.38 16.51
C ASN A 3 18.07 -0.35 15.29
N ARG A 4 18.32 -1.66 15.14
CA ARG A 4 17.73 -2.44 14.03
C ARG A 4 16.21 -2.50 14.15
N LEU A 5 15.71 -2.71 15.37
CA LEU A 5 14.27 -2.73 15.63
C LEU A 5 13.63 -1.34 15.45
N LYS A 6 14.33 -0.26 15.81
CA LYS A 6 13.88 1.12 15.50
C LYS A 6 13.74 1.34 13.98
N ILE A 7 14.75 0.95 13.20
CA ILE A 7 14.73 1.06 11.74
C ILE A 7 13.58 0.23 11.16
N GLY A 8 13.41 -1.02 11.64
CA GLY A 8 12.32 -1.89 11.22
C GLY A 8 10.94 -1.29 11.46
N LEU A 9 10.71 -0.65 12.61
CA LEU A 9 9.44 0.03 12.91
C LEU A 9 9.19 1.25 12.01
N ILE A 10 10.22 2.02 11.70
CA ILE A 10 10.10 3.15 10.76
C ILE A 10 9.75 2.63 9.36
N LEU A 11 10.46 1.61 8.88
CA LEU A 11 10.18 0.99 7.58
C LEU A 11 8.78 0.37 7.53
N LEU A 12 8.33 -0.24 8.63
CA LEU A 12 6.97 -0.77 8.75
C LEU A 12 5.93 0.35 8.64
N LEU A 13 6.14 1.47 9.33
CA LEU A 13 5.24 2.62 9.27
C LEU A 13 5.21 3.26 7.88
N VAL A 14 6.37 3.40 7.23
CA VAL A 14 6.45 3.87 5.84
C VAL A 14 5.74 2.91 4.90
N SER A 15 5.97 1.60 5.05
CA SER A 15 5.31 0.57 4.22
C SER A 15 3.79 0.62 4.39
N TRP A 16 3.27 0.75 5.61
CA TRP A 16 1.83 0.90 5.84
C TRP A 16 1.28 2.16 5.16
N LEU A 17 1.90 3.31 5.40
CA LEU A 17 1.38 4.58 4.91
C LEU A 17 1.45 4.71 3.38
N PHE A 18 2.48 4.14 2.74
CA PHE A 18 2.74 4.35 1.33
C PHE A 18 2.46 3.14 0.44
N MET A 19 2.30 1.93 0.97
CA MET A 19 1.90 0.78 0.14
C MET A 19 0.39 0.57 0.20
N GLY A 20 -0.19 0.20 -0.92
CA GLY A 20 -1.58 -0.22 -1.05
C GLY A 20 -1.69 -1.55 -1.80
N VAL A 21 -2.85 -2.17 -1.67
CA VAL A 21 -3.28 -3.31 -2.48
C VAL A 21 -4.48 -2.85 -3.29
N LYS A 22 -4.34 -2.88 -4.61
CA LYS A 22 -5.44 -2.65 -5.53
C LYS A 22 -6.02 -3.97 -6.03
N VAL A 23 -7.33 -3.98 -6.26
CA VAL A 23 -8.05 -5.12 -6.84
C VAL A 23 -8.49 -4.71 -8.24
N ASP A 24 -8.12 -5.52 -9.23
CA ASP A 24 -8.55 -5.35 -10.62
C ASP A 24 -10.06 -5.61 -10.74
N ASP A 25 -10.73 -4.73 -11.47
CA ASP A 25 -12.18 -4.70 -11.57
C ASP A 25 -12.73 -5.74 -12.57
N GLU A 26 -11.90 -6.24 -13.50
CA GLU A 26 -12.28 -7.23 -14.51
C GLU A 26 -12.02 -8.67 -14.06
N PHE A 27 -10.90 -8.92 -13.37
CA PHE A 27 -10.48 -10.29 -13.01
C PHE A 27 -10.35 -10.55 -11.50
N GLY A 28 -10.51 -9.51 -10.67
CA GLY A 28 -10.36 -9.62 -9.21
C GLY A 28 -8.91 -9.84 -8.75
N ASP A 29 -7.96 -9.66 -9.66
CA ASP A 29 -6.53 -9.83 -9.40
C ASP A 29 -6.02 -8.76 -8.44
N ARG A 30 -5.16 -9.18 -7.50
CA ARG A 30 -4.64 -8.30 -6.46
C ARG A 30 -3.21 -7.92 -6.80
N SER A 31 -2.93 -6.62 -6.86
CA SER A 31 -1.58 -6.12 -7.05
C SER A 31 -1.21 -5.11 -5.97
N VAL A 32 0.05 -5.16 -5.53
CA VAL A 32 0.62 -4.13 -4.65
C VAL A 32 1.05 -2.94 -5.49
N PHE A 33 0.87 -1.74 -4.93
CA PHE A 33 1.31 -0.49 -5.56
C PHE A 33 1.77 0.51 -4.50
N LEU A 34 2.58 1.48 -4.93
CA LEU A 34 3.03 2.59 -4.11
C LEU A 34 2.07 3.77 -4.28
N LYS A 35 1.42 4.15 -3.19
CA LYS A 35 0.61 5.35 -3.09
C LYS A 35 1.48 6.58 -3.26
N TYR A 36 0.96 7.57 -3.97
CA TYR A 36 1.69 8.81 -4.19
C TYR A 36 1.81 9.70 -2.94
N ARG A 37 0.93 9.51 -1.95
CA ARG A 37 0.91 10.21 -0.65
C ARG A 37 0.57 9.23 0.48
N PRO A 38 0.93 9.54 1.74
CA PRO A 38 0.62 8.66 2.85
C PRO A 38 -0.90 8.58 3.10
N SER A 39 -1.40 7.36 3.30
CA SER A 39 -2.79 7.07 3.69
C SER A 39 -2.85 5.80 4.54
N PHE A 40 -3.77 5.78 5.51
CA PHE A 40 -4.04 4.60 6.33
C PHE A 40 -4.84 3.51 5.59
N GLN A 41 -5.49 3.86 4.49
CA GLN A 41 -6.23 2.90 3.67
C GLN A 41 -5.26 1.94 2.99
N VAL A 42 -5.45 0.63 3.17
CA VAL A 42 -4.58 -0.39 2.58
C VAL A 42 -5.22 -1.02 1.35
N TRP A 43 -6.55 -1.15 1.35
CA TRP A 43 -7.31 -1.80 0.31
C TRP A 43 -7.98 -0.77 -0.59
N PHE A 44 -7.75 -0.89 -1.89
CA PHE A 44 -8.31 -0.05 -2.93
C PHE A 44 -9.05 -0.96 -3.91
N LYS A 45 -10.37 -0.80 -3.99
CA LYS A 45 -11.23 -1.53 -4.91
C LYS A 45 -12.24 -0.54 -5.46
N SER A 46 -12.45 -0.49 -6.77
CA SER A 46 -13.53 0.30 -7.34
C SER A 46 -14.86 -0.37 -6.97
N PRO A 47 -15.79 0.33 -6.30
CA PRO A 47 -17.13 -0.19 -6.09
C PRO A 47 -17.98 -0.21 -7.37
N LEU A 48 -17.65 0.57 -8.40
CA LEU A 48 -18.33 0.57 -9.71
C LEU A 48 -17.67 -0.36 -10.75
N GLY A 49 -16.40 -0.67 -10.57
CA GLY A 49 -15.58 -1.32 -11.58
C GLY A 49 -15.53 -0.47 -12.86
N MET A 50 -15.89 -1.07 -14.00
CA MET A 50 -15.84 -0.41 -15.31
C MET A 50 -17.11 0.42 -15.65
N GLN A 51 -17.97 0.71 -14.67
CA GLN A 51 -19.24 1.41 -14.89
C GLN A 51 -19.13 2.91 -14.59
N ASP A 52 -19.84 3.74 -15.38
CA ASP A 52 -19.95 5.17 -15.13
C ASP A 52 -20.73 5.45 -13.82
N LEU A 53 -20.30 6.49 -13.09
CA LEU A 53 -20.93 6.94 -11.85
C LEU A 53 -22.41 7.34 -12.06
N PRO A 54 -23.39 6.62 -11.47
CA PRO A 54 -24.80 6.99 -11.55
C PRO A 54 -25.10 8.28 -10.77
N LYS A 55 -26.15 9.01 -11.18
CA LYS A 55 -26.57 10.24 -10.47
C LYS A 55 -27.02 10.00 -9.04
N ASP A 56 -27.65 8.86 -8.77
CA ASP A 56 -28.19 8.48 -7.47
C ASP A 56 -27.25 7.53 -6.70
N TYR A 57 -25.95 7.58 -6.98
CA TYR A 57 -24.98 6.69 -6.34
C TYR A 57 -24.81 7.03 -4.85
N PRO A 58 -24.75 6.02 -3.96
CA PRO A 58 -24.61 6.26 -2.53
C PRO A 58 -23.36 7.11 -2.22
N PRO A 59 -23.46 8.11 -1.31
CA PRO A 59 -22.36 9.03 -1.04
C PRO A 59 -21.10 8.34 -0.49
N GLU A 60 -21.27 7.26 0.27
CA GLU A 60 -20.16 6.47 0.81
C GLU A 60 -19.39 5.75 -0.30
N LEU A 61 -20.11 5.07 -1.20
CA LEU A 61 -19.49 4.38 -2.33
C LEU A 61 -18.89 5.36 -3.33
N LYS A 62 -19.49 6.54 -3.50
CA LYS A 62 -18.91 7.61 -4.31
C LYS A 62 -17.56 8.06 -3.77
N ALA A 63 -17.42 8.20 -2.45
CA ALA A 63 -16.15 8.57 -1.83
C ALA A 63 -15.08 7.46 -1.98
N GLU A 64 -15.49 6.19 -1.93
CA GLU A 64 -14.59 5.06 -2.22
C GLU A 64 -14.12 5.06 -3.67
N GLU A 65 -15.02 5.32 -4.62
CA GLU A 65 -14.67 5.46 -6.05
C GLU A 65 -13.70 6.61 -6.27
N GLU A 66 -14.01 7.81 -5.75
CA GLU A 66 -13.14 8.98 -5.88
C GLU A 66 -11.75 8.71 -5.28
N THR A 67 -11.67 7.94 -4.20
CA THR A 67 -10.40 7.52 -3.60
C THR A 67 -9.66 6.51 -4.47
N TYR A 68 -10.36 5.54 -5.05
CA TYR A 68 -9.77 4.59 -5.98
C TYR A 68 -9.23 5.31 -7.22
N ASP A 69 -10.03 6.18 -7.83
CA ASP A 69 -9.62 7.00 -8.96
C ASP A 69 -8.41 7.88 -8.62
N GLU A 70 -8.40 8.52 -7.45
CA GLU A 70 -7.27 9.37 -7.04
C GLU A 70 -5.97 8.58 -6.91
N PHE A 71 -5.99 7.43 -6.22
CA PHE A 71 -4.79 6.69 -5.84
C PHE A 71 -4.34 5.64 -6.87
N VAL A 72 -5.26 5.12 -7.68
CA VAL A 72 -5.01 4.00 -8.60
C VAL A 72 -5.02 4.44 -10.06
N ASN A 73 -6.01 5.23 -10.48
CA ASN A 73 -6.18 5.62 -11.90
C ASN A 73 -5.51 6.96 -12.25
N GLY A 74 -5.57 7.93 -11.33
CA GLY A 74 -5.22 9.31 -11.59
C GLY A 74 -3.80 9.69 -11.21
N LYS A 75 -3.37 9.39 -9.97
CA LYS A 75 -2.04 9.77 -9.47
C LYS A 75 -1.23 8.56 -9.04
N HIS A 76 -0.20 8.29 -9.82
CA HIS A 76 0.80 7.25 -9.54
C HIS A 76 2.20 7.86 -9.46
N TRP A 77 3.07 7.18 -8.72
CA TRP A 77 4.48 7.56 -8.60
C TRP A 77 5.27 7.31 -9.88
N SER A 78 4.82 6.34 -10.69
CA SER A 78 5.49 5.88 -11.89
C SER A 78 4.48 5.13 -12.76
N ASP A 79 4.45 5.41 -14.06
CA ASP A 79 3.71 4.61 -15.05
C ASP A 79 4.33 3.21 -15.23
N HIS A 80 5.59 3.04 -14.82
CA HIS A 80 6.30 1.76 -14.92
C HIS A 80 5.98 0.85 -13.73
N TYR A 81 5.14 -0.15 -13.99
CA TYR A 81 4.81 -1.22 -13.04
C TYR A 81 6.04 -1.85 -12.36
N MET A 82 7.11 -2.12 -13.12
CA MET A 82 8.32 -2.78 -12.60
C MET A 82 9.03 -1.94 -11.53
N LEU A 83 9.01 -0.61 -11.68
CA LEU A 83 9.62 0.30 -10.70
C LEU A 83 8.79 0.29 -9.42
N ASP A 84 7.47 0.39 -9.55
CA ASP A 84 6.55 0.40 -8.42
C ASP A 84 6.60 -0.90 -7.61
N ALA A 85 6.48 -2.04 -8.30
CA ALA A 85 6.63 -3.36 -7.71
C ALA A 85 8.03 -3.56 -7.10
N GLY A 86 9.07 -3.02 -7.73
CA GLY A 86 10.44 -3.06 -7.21
C GLY A 86 10.60 -2.31 -5.88
N ILE A 87 10.06 -1.10 -5.77
CA ILE A 87 10.09 -0.32 -4.52
C ILE A 87 9.30 -1.04 -3.44
N CYS A 88 8.10 -1.51 -3.76
CA CYS A 88 7.27 -2.31 -2.85
C CYS A 88 8.03 -3.55 -2.35
N GLY A 89 8.72 -4.27 -3.23
CA GLY A 89 9.55 -5.43 -2.88
C GLY A 89 10.70 -5.08 -1.94
N ILE A 90 11.42 -3.99 -2.21
CA ILE A 90 12.50 -3.50 -1.35
C ILE A 90 11.98 -3.14 0.05
N LEU A 91 10.84 -2.46 0.14
CA LEU A 91 10.23 -2.09 1.41
C LEU A 91 9.81 -3.31 2.22
N ILE A 92 9.17 -4.31 1.59
CA ILE A 92 8.77 -5.56 2.25
C ILE A 92 9.99 -6.33 2.77
N LEU A 93 10.99 -6.55 1.91
CA LEU A 93 12.19 -7.31 2.26
C LEU A 93 13.02 -6.59 3.32
N GLY A 94 13.21 -5.28 3.16
CA GLY A 94 13.93 -4.43 4.11
C GLY A 94 13.25 -4.42 5.48
N THR A 95 11.93 -4.17 5.52
CA THR A 95 11.15 -4.20 6.77
C THR A 95 11.29 -5.55 7.46
N SER A 96 11.09 -6.65 6.73
CA SER A 96 11.20 -8.01 7.27
C SER A 96 12.59 -8.30 7.84
N PHE A 97 13.65 -7.94 7.11
CA PHE A 97 15.03 -8.12 7.55
C PHE A 97 15.35 -7.37 8.86
N PHE A 98 15.01 -6.08 8.93
CA PHE A 98 15.29 -5.27 10.12
C PHE A 98 14.44 -5.69 11.33
N MET A 99 13.18 -6.07 11.11
CA MET A 99 12.31 -6.58 12.18
C MET A 99 12.84 -7.90 12.72
N ILE A 100 13.10 -8.91 11.87
CA ILE A 100 13.58 -10.23 12.31
C ILE A 100 14.93 -10.11 13.04
N THR A 101 15.90 -9.40 12.45
CA THR A 101 17.23 -9.25 13.07
C THR A 101 17.19 -8.40 14.33
N GLY A 102 16.32 -7.39 14.38
CA GLY A 102 16.07 -6.55 15.55
C GLY A 102 15.46 -7.34 16.71
N ILE A 103 14.43 -8.15 16.43
CA ILE A 103 13.77 -9.01 17.42
C ILE A 103 14.76 -10.05 17.97
N LYS A 104 15.47 -10.79 17.10
CA LYS A 104 16.48 -11.79 17.52
C LYS A 104 17.52 -11.17 18.46
N ARG A 105 18.00 -9.97 18.15
CA ARG A 105 18.96 -9.25 18.99
C ARG A 105 18.36 -8.78 20.31
N GLN A 106 17.08 -8.40 20.33
CA GLN A 106 16.41 -7.97 21.55
C GLN A 106 16.26 -9.11 22.57
N PHE A 107 16.09 -10.34 22.10
CA PHE A 107 15.99 -11.54 22.96
C PHE A 107 17.35 -12.17 23.30
N LYS A 108 18.35 -12.09 22.41
CA LYS A 108 19.68 -12.66 22.66
C LYS A 108 20.52 -11.88 23.68
N TYR A 109 20.23 -10.58 23.85
CA TYR A 109 20.97 -9.68 24.73
C TYR A 109 20.08 -9.08 25.83
N LYS A 110 18.96 -9.74 26.13
CA LYS A 110 18.18 -9.56 27.37
C LYS A 110 18.57 -10.70 28.30
#